data_AF-A0A813HFV7-F1
#
_entry.id   AF-A0A813HFV7-F1
#
_cell.length_a   1.000
_cell.length_b   1.000
_cell.length_c   1.000
_cell.angle_alpha   90.00
_cell.angle_beta   90.00
_cell.angle_gamma   90.00
#
_symmetry.space_group_name_H-M   'P 1'
#
loop_
_entity.id
_entity.type
_entity.pdbx_description
1 polymer ?
#
loop_
_entity_poly.entity_id
_entity_poly.type
_entity_poly.pdbx_seq_one_letter_code
_entity_poly.pdbx_strand_id
1 'polypeptide(L)'
;MATIAEIYFELVELSGHVVAKGAWSSTLRANCLYQSALLAKPGRRCRLLQGTLEITPFTPLAALDLGLGTCIHVVWLSSPAADILSLSNAFAAIKANGNVVTWGRADYGGDSSAAASFLTEGVVQVCGNTSAFAAIKENGSVVTWGYADYGGNSSAVAALLAEGVVHIRGNQYAFAAIKANGSVVTWGRADLGGNSSAVAPLLAEGVVQLCGTGGAFAAIKADGR
;
A
#
# COMPACT_ATOMS: atom_id res chain seq x y z
N MET A 1 -25.59 -11.63 -22.82
CA MET A 1 -25.26 -12.45 -21.64
C MET A 1 -23.91 -13.10 -21.89
N ALA A 2 -22.82 -12.53 -21.38
CA ALA A 2 -21.52 -13.18 -21.43
C ALA A 2 -21.41 -14.09 -20.21
N THR A 3 -21.38 -15.39 -20.44
CA THR A 3 -21.08 -16.43 -19.45
C THR A 3 -19.65 -16.23 -18.95
N ILE A 4 -19.49 -16.08 -17.63
CA ILE A 4 -18.17 -16.00 -17.00
C ILE A 4 -17.56 -17.39 -17.07
N ALA A 5 -16.51 -17.56 -17.87
CA ALA A 5 -15.71 -18.78 -17.86
C ALA A 5 -14.88 -18.82 -16.57
N GLU A 6 -15.14 -19.78 -15.70
CA GLU A 6 -14.32 -20.07 -14.53
C GLU A 6 -12.97 -20.63 -15.01
N ILE A 7 -11.88 -19.94 -14.71
CA ILE A 7 -10.52 -20.43 -14.98
C ILE A 7 -9.97 -20.98 -13.66
N TYR A 8 -9.44 -22.20 -13.71
CA TYR A 8 -8.82 -22.89 -12.58
C TYR A 8 -7.29 -22.85 -12.72
N PHE A 9 -6.56 -22.78 -11.60
CA PHE A 9 -5.10 -22.86 -11.61
C PHE A 9 -4.55 -23.87 -10.60
N GLU A 10 -3.33 -24.34 -10.86
CA GLU A 10 -2.60 -25.31 -10.04
C GLU A 10 -1.12 -24.86 -9.92
N LEU A 11 -0.65 -24.70 -8.69
CA LEU A 11 0.75 -24.41 -8.38
C LEU A 11 1.48 -25.70 -8.02
N VAL A 12 2.53 -26.01 -8.75
CA VAL A 12 3.28 -27.28 -8.61
C VAL A 12 4.76 -26.98 -8.34
N GLU A 13 5.33 -27.62 -7.32
CA GLU A 13 6.77 -27.59 -7.08
C GLU A 13 7.55 -28.36 -8.16
N LEU A 14 8.86 -28.12 -8.24
CA LEU A 14 9.75 -28.92 -9.10
C LEU A 14 9.73 -30.43 -8.75
N SER A 15 9.27 -30.79 -7.54
CA SER A 15 9.05 -32.17 -7.09
C SER A 15 7.77 -32.81 -7.65
N GLY A 16 6.91 -32.07 -8.33
CA GLY A 16 5.61 -32.52 -8.83
C GLY A 16 4.48 -32.42 -7.80
N HIS A 17 4.75 -31.96 -6.58
CA HIS A 17 3.71 -31.79 -5.55
C HIS A 17 2.89 -30.52 -5.77
N VAL A 18 1.57 -30.66 -5.65
CA VAL A 18 0.62 -29.57 -5.77
C VAL A 18 0.52 -28.82 -4.46
N VAL A 19 0.79 -27.52 -4.49
CA VAL A 19 0.82 -26.66 -3.30
C VAL A 19 -0.45 -25.85 -3.13
N ALA A 20 -1.17 -25.54 -4.22
CA ALA A 20 -2.44 -24.83 -4.16
C ALA A 20 -3.30 -25.03 -5.41
N LYS A 21 -4.64 -24.95 -5.23
CA LYS A 21 -5.66 -24.91 -6.30
C LYS A 21 -6.70 -23.83 -6.00
N GLY A 22 -7.24 -23.19 -7.04
CA GLY A 22 -8.33 -22.20 -6.90
C GLY A 22 -9.01 -21.80 -8.22
N ALA A 23 -10.14 -21.09 -8.11
CA ALA A 23 -10.94 -20.57 -9.23
C ALA A 23 -11.03 -19.03 -9.21
N TRP A 24 -11.03 -18.39 -10.39
CA TRP A 24 -10.92 -16.93 -10.54
C TRP A 24 -12.26 -16.19 -10.66
N SER A 25 -12.37 -15.01 -10.03
CA SER A 25 -13.41 -14.00 -10.32
C SER A 25 -12.80 -12.61 -10.60
N SER A 26 -13.54 -11.77 -11.32
CA SER A 26 -13.07 -10.59 -12.07
C SER A 26 -12.41 -9.47 -11.25
N THR A 27 -12.53 -9.46 -9.93
CA THR A 27 -11.96 -8.42 -9.06
C THR A 27 -10.56 -8.76 -8.53
N LEU A 28 -10.11 -10.02 -8.66
CA LEU A 28 -8.83 -10.53 -8.12
C LEU A 28 -7.63 -10.41 -9.08
N ARG A 29 -7.78 -9.71 -10.22
CA ARG A 29 -6.77 -9.71 -11.29
C ARG A 29 -5.40 -9.11 -10.89
N ALA A 30 -5.35 -8.18 -9.93
CA ALA A 30 -4.09 -7.53 -9.53
C ALA A 30 -3.36 -8.23 -8.36
N ASN A 31 -4.11 -8.75 -7.37
CA ASN A 31 -3.51 -9.35 -6.17
C ASN A 31 -2.93 -10.76 -6.44
N CYS A 32 -3.48 -11.52 -7.38
CA CYS A 32 -3.00 -12.89 -7.64
C CYS A 32 -1.71 -12.94 -8.47
N LEU A 33 -1.50 -12.03 -9.42
CA LEU A 33 -0.21 -11.89 -10.13
C LEU A 33 0.93 -11.55 -9.16
N TYR A 34 0.59 -10.77 -8.12
CA TYR A 34 1.49 -10.32 -7.08
C TYR A 34 1.99 -11.47 -6.16
N GLN A 35 1.07 -12.30 -5.65
CA GLN A 35 1.43 -13.48 -4.82
C GLN A 35 2.19 -14.57 -5.61
N SER A 36 1.84 -14.77 -6.88
CA SER A 36 2.50 -15.76 -7.74
C SER A 36 3.97 -15.41 -8.01
N ALA A 37 4.27 -14.11 -8.15
CA ALA A 37 5.62 -13.59 -8.37
C ALA A 37 6.49 -13.63 -7.10
N LEU A 38 5.90 -13.39 -5.92
CA LEU A 38 6.60 -13.45 -4.63
C LEU A 38 7.11 -14.85 -4.25
N LEU A 39 6.43 -15.91 -4.69
CA LEU A 39 6.84 -17.30 -4.43
C LEU A 39 7.99 -17.77 -5.34
N ALA A 40 8.32 -17.02 -6.40
CA ALA A 40 9.42 -17.35 -7.30
C ALA A 40 10.75 -16.84 -6.73
N LYS A 41 11.49 -17.71 -6.03
CA LYS A 41 12.90 -17.46 -5.66
C LYS A 41 13.77 -17.29 -6.92
N PRO A 42 14.92 -16.60 -6.84
CA PRO A 42 15.86 -16.48 -7.95
C PRO A 42 16.19 -17.87 -8.54
N GLY A 43 15.89 -18.09 -9.81
CA GLY A 43 16.17 -19.35 -10.54
C GLY A 43 15.01 -20.35 -10.68
N ARG A 44 13.75 -20.02 -10.35
CA ARG A 44 12.58 -20.90 -10.58
C ARG A 44 11.64 -20.38 -11.68
N ARG A 45 11.01 -21.28 -12.44
CA ARG A 45 10.04 -20.98 -13.51
C ARG A 45 8.61 -21.01 -12.98
N CYS A 46 7.79 -20.04 -13.37
CA CYS A 46 6.34 -20.06 -13.16
C CYS A 46 5.66 -20.32 -14.52
N ARG A 47 4.67 -21.23 -14.56
CA ARG A 47 3.96 -21.61 -15.81
C ARG A 47 2.47 -21.33 -15.62
N LEU A 48 1.91 -20.41 -16.40
CA LEU A 48 0.45 -20.28 -16.52
C LEU A 48 -0.08 -21.31 -17.53
N LEU A 49 -1.14 -22.03 -17.16
CA LEU A 49 -1.81 -22.98 -18.06
C LEU A 49 -2.92 -22.28 -18.85
N GLN A 50 -2.50 -21.41 -19.78
CA GLN A 50 -3.12 -21.11 -21.09
C GLN A 50 -2.47 -19.83 -21.63
N GLY A 51 -1.44 -20.01 -22.46
CA GLY A 51 -0.60 -18.93 -22.99
C GLY A 51 0.77 -18.91 -22.31
N THR A 52 1.79 -19.35 -23.03
CA THR A 52 3.16 -19.44 -22.53
C THR A 52 3.76 -18.04 -22.40
N LEU A 53 3.99 -17.56 -21.18
CA LEU A 53 4.86 -16.42 -20.91
C LEU A 53 6.18 -16.95 -20.36
N GLU A 54 7.23 -16.99 -21.20
CA GLU A 54 8.59 -17.28 -20.74
C GLU A 54 9.23 -16.00 -20.21
N ILE A 55 9.31 -15.84 -18.89
CA ILE A 55 10.06 -14.73 -18.28
C ILE A 55 11.45 -15.27 -17.91
N THR A 56 12.49 -14.77 -18.58
CA THR A 56 13.90 -15.07 -18.28
C THR A 56 14.54 -13.91 -17.52
N PRO A 57 15.68 -14.10 -16.82
CA PRO A 57 16.25 -13.12 -15.89
C PRO A 57 16.71 -11.78 -16.52
N PHE A 58 16.58 -11.62 -17.84
CA PHE A 58 17.07 -10.47 -18.59
C PHE A 58 16.05 -9.90 -19.59
N THR A 59 14.76 -10.20 -19.45
CA THR A 59 13.76 -9.48 -20.25
C THR A 59 13.82 -7.98 -19.89
N PRO A 60 14.06 -7.07 -20.85
CA PRO A 60 14.07 -5.63 -20.58
C PRO A 60 12.70 -5.18 -20.06
N LEU A 61 12.65 -3.93 -19.58
CA LEU A 61 11.47 -3.20 -19.11
C LEU A 61 10.37 -3.09 -20.20
N ALA A 62 9.80 -4.21 -20.64
CA ALA A 62 8.80 -4.28 -21.69
C ALA A 62 7.45 -4.58 -21.04
N ALA A 63 6.58 -3.58 -21.09
CA ALA A 63 5.16 -3.70 -20.82
C ALA A 63 4.58 -4.92 -21.53
N LEU A 64 3.92 -5.81 -20.79
CA LEU A 64 3.11 -6.85 -21.39
C LEU A 64 1.78 -6.21 -21.81
N ASP A 65 1.62 -5.89 -23.10
CA ASP A 65 0.33 -5.53 -23.69
C ASP A 65 -0.42 -6.81 -24.03
N LEU A 66 -1.51 -7.06 -23.31
CA LEU A 66 -2.39 -8.22 -23.50
C LEU A 66 -3.44 -7.98 -24.61
N GLY A 67 -3.24 -6.96 -25.46
CA GLY A 67 -4.15 -6.66 -26.58
C GLY A 67 -5.49 -6.07 -26.13
N LEU A 68 -5.56 -5.56 -24.90
CA LEU A 68 -6.76 -4.95 -24.29
C LEU A 68 -6.56 -3.46 -23.97
N GLY A 69 -5.45 -2.85 -24.41
CA GLY A 69 -5.12 -1.45 -24.11
C GLY A 69 -4.65 -1.21 -22.67
N THR A 70 -4.22 -2.27 -21.97
CA THR A 70 -3.70 -2.21 -20.59
C THR A 70 -2.34 -2.90 -20.50
N CYS A 71 -1.32 -2.16 -20.11
CA CYS A 71 0.02 -2.67 -19.85
C CYS A 71 0.13 -3.19 -18.41
N ILE A 72 0.67 -4.40 -18.22
CA ILE A 72 1.09 -4.87 -16.89
C ILE A 72 2.56 -4.49 -16.68
N HIS A 73 2.84 -3.74 -15.61
CA HIS A 73 4.20 -3.45 -15.17
C HIS A 73 4.65 -4.53 -14.17
N VAL A 74 5.59 -5.38 -14.58
CA VAL A 74 6.22 -6.38 -13.70
C VAL A 74 7.45 -5.75 -13.06
N VAL A 75 7.49 -5.68 -11.73
CA VAL A 75 8.62 -5.13 -10.95
C VAL A 75 9.28 -6.27 -10.18
N TRP A 76 10.56 -6.50 -10.45
CA TRP A 76 11.39 -7.42 -9.68
C TRP A 76 12.00 -6.70 -8.48
N LEU A 77 11.75 -7.21 -7.28
CA LEU A 77 12.40 -6.71 -6.07
C LEU A 77 13.68 -7.50 -5.82
N SER A 78 14.79 -6.79 -5.56
CA SER A 78 16.08 -7.40 -5.24
C SER A 78 16.09 -8.14 -3.89
N SER A 79 15.06 -7.96 -3.07
CA SER A 79 14.83 -8.67 -1.82
C SER A 79 13.32 -8.90 -1.59
N PRO A 80 12.94 -9.90 -0.78
CA PRO A 80 11.54 -10.16 -0.47
C PRO A 80 10.90 -8.94 0.20
N ALA A 81 9.70 -8.58 -0.25
CA ALA A 81 8.88 -7.62 0.45
C ALA A 81 8.17 -8.30 1.64
N ALA A 82 8.17 -7.60 2.78
CA ALA A 82 7.39 -7.97 3.95
C ALA A 82 5.91 -7.68 3.72
N ASP A 83 5.57 -6.50 3.17
CA ASP A 83 4.18 -6.07 2.98
C ASP A 83 3.93 -5.24 1.71
N ILE A 84 2.85 -5.65 1.03
CA ILE A 84 2.17 -5.22 -0.22
C ILE A 84 1.08 -4.16 -0.11
N LEU A 85 1.28 -2.88 -0.45
CA LEU A 85 0.17 -1.94 -0.59
C LEU A 85 -0.09 -1.52 -2.04
N SER A 86 -1.36 -1.59 -2.43
CA SER A 86 -1.90 -1.18 -3.73
C SER A 86 -2.95 -0.10 -3.55
N LEU A 87 -2.79 1.01 -4.26
CA LEU A 87 -3.76 2.10 -4.42
C LEU A 87 -4.16 2.21 -5.88
N SER A 88 -5.18 3.03 -6.17
CA SER A 88 -5.88 3.11 -7.47
C SER A 88 -4.98 2.96 -8.70
N ASN A 89 -3.80 3.59 -8.73
CA ASN A 89 -2.81 3.46 -9.80
C ASN A 89 -1.35 3.46 -9.30
N ALA A 90 -1.09 3.24 -8.02
CA ALA A 90 0.26 3.32 -7.43
C ALA A 90 0.43 2.26 -6.34
N PHE A 91 1.67 1.84 -6.12
CA PHE A 91 2.01 0.74 -5.23
C PHE A 91 3.19 1.13 -4.34
N ALA A 92 3.22 0.55 -3.14
CA ALA A 92 4.33 0.65 -2.21
C ALA A 92 4.60 -0.72 -1.59
N ALA A 93 5.87 -1.12 -1.49
CA ALA A 93 6.27 -2.34 -0.80
C ALA A 93 7.35 -2.05 0.24
N ILE A 94 7.16 -2.60 1.45
CA ILE A 94 8.16 -2.57 2.52
C ILE A 94 9.02 -3.82 2.40
N LYS A 95 10.33 -3.68 2.33
CA LYS A 95 11.30 -4.78 2.35
C LYS A 95 11.62 -5.20 3.78
N ALA A 96 12.18 -6.39 3.96
CA ALA A 96 12.55 -6.92 5.28
C ALA A 96 13.52 -6.02 6.10
N ASN A 97 14.26 -5.13 5.44
CA ASN A 97 15.15 -4.15 6.08
C ASN A 97 14.48 -2.80 6.36
N GLY A 98 13.17 -2.68 6.17
CA GLY A 98 12.41 -1.44 6.32
C GLY A 98 12.62 -0.42 5.19
N ASN A 99 13.23 -0.81 4.06
CA ASN A 99 13.25 0.03 2.86
C ASN A 99 11.90 -0.04 2.15
N VAL A 100 11.39 1.11 1.67
CA VAL A 100 10.18 1.17 0.85
C VAL A 100 10.55 1.41 -0.60
N VAL A 101 9.89 0.68 -1.49
CA VAL A 101 9.93 0.93 -2.94
C VAL A 101 8.53 1.27 -3.44
N THR A 102 8.44 2.19 -4.39
CA THR A 102 7.18 2.61 -5.00
C THR A 102 7.23 2.48 -6.52
N TRP A 103 6.07 2.26 -7.12
CA TRP A 103 5.90 2.24 -8.57
C TRP A 103 4.46 2.55 -8.99
N GLY A 104 4.24 2.77 -10.28
CA GLY A 104 2.95 3.16 -10.84
C GLY A 104 2.88 4.66 -11.14
N ARG A 105 1.68 5.23 -11.14
CA ARG A 105 1.44 6.63 -11.50
C ARG A 105 2.11 7.58 -10.50
N ALA A 106 2.98 8.45 -11.02
CA ALA A 106 3.77 9.38 -10.22
C ALA A 106 2.92 10.23 -9.27
N ASP A 107 1.89 10.92 -9.79
CA ASP A 107 1.04 11.82 -9.01
C ASP A 107 0.25 11.12 -7.87
N TYR A 108 0.14 9.78 -7.93
CA TYR A 108 -0.62 8.97 -6.97
C TYR A 108 0.31 8.29 -5.95
N GLY A 109 1.60 8.65 -5.96
CA GLY A 109 2.62 8.13 -5.05
C GLY A 109 3.50 7.03 -5.64
N GLY A 110 3.45 6.81 -6.96
CA GLY A 110 4.44 5.98 -7.65
C GLY A 110 5.83 6.61 -7.62
N ASP A 111 5.91 7.94 -7.60
CA ASP A 111 7.14 8.70 -7.35
C ASP A 111 7.21 9.08 -5.87
N SER A 112 8.19 8.52 -5.17
CA SER A 112 8.49 8.81 -3.77
C SER A 112 9.81 9.56 -3.59
N SER A 113 10.35 10.19 -4.63
CA SER A 113 11.65 10.86 -4.62
C SER A 113 11.77 11.93 -3.52
N ALA A 114 10.71 12.70 -3.28
CA ALA A 114 10.63 13.69 -2.21
C ALA A 114 10.74 13.07 -0.78
N ALA A 115 10.40 11.78 -0.63
CA ALA A 115 10.47 11.05 0.63
C ALA A 115 11.65 10.05 0.67
N ALA A 116 12.51 10.02 -0.35
CA ALA A 116 13.47 8.93 -0.56
C ALA A 116 14.41 8.70 0.62
N SER A 117 14.94 9.77 1.24
CA SER A 117 15.83 9.68 2.40
C SER A 117 15.17 9.07 3.64
N PHE A 118 13.85 9.23 3.77
CA PHE A 118 13.09 8.63 4.86
C PHE A 118 12.83 7.14 4.60
N LEU A 119 12.64 6.77 3.34
CA LEU A 119 12.20 5.43 2.91
C LEU A 119 13.35 4.43 2.75
N THR A 120 14.60 4.79 3.04
CA THR A 120 15.76 3.89 2.86
C THR A 120 15.80 2.74 3.87
N GLU A 121 15.30 2.94 5.09
CA GLU A 121 15.33 1.94 6.17
C GLU A 121 14.43 2.35 7.35
N GLY A 122 14.15 1.36 8.23
CA GLY A 122 13.47 1.57 9.51
C GLY A 122 11.98 1.87 9.40
N VAL A 123 11.39 1.80 8.20
CA VAL A 123 9.93 1.90 8.02
C VAL A 123 9.29 0.59 8.47
N VAL A 124 8.32 0.70 9.37
CA VAL A 124 7.58 -0.45 9.92
C VAL A 124 6.17 -0.57 9.36
N GLN A 125 5.61 0.53 8.87
CA GLN A 125 4.26 0.55 8.32
C GLN A 125 4.17 1.56 7.19
N VAL A 126 3.44 1.20 6.14
CA VAL A 126 2.95 2.10 5.10
C VAL A 126 1.43 1.99 5.08
N CYS A 127 0.77 3.13 4.96
CA CYS A 127 -0.67 3.26 4.80
C CYS A 127 -0.94 4.12 3.56
N GLY A 128 -2.05 3.91 2.88
CA GLY A 128 -2.43 4.71 1.74
C GLY A 128 -3.92 5.02 1.70
N ASN A 129 -4.26 6.03 0.91
CA ASN A 129 -5.63 6.40 0.57
C ASN A 129 -5.84 6.32 -0.95
N THR A 130 -6.77 7.08 -1.55
CA THR A 130 -6.99 6.97 -3.00
C THR A 130 -5.80 7.49 -3.84
N SER A 131 -4.97 8.40 -3.32
CA SER A 131 -3.93 9.06 -4.15
C SER A 131 -2.66 9.49 -3.40
N ALA A 132 -2.52 9.13 -2.14
CA ALA A 132 -1.35 9.44 -1.32
C ALA A 132 -1.00 8.27 -0.39
N PHE A 133 0.23 8.29 0.08
CA PHE A 133 0.77 7.35 1.06
C PHE A 133 1.35 8.08 2.27
N ALA A 134 1.40 7.37 3.39
CA ALA A 134 2.10 7.73 4.60
C ALA A 134 2.91 6.54 5.11
N ALA A 135 4.15 6.77 5.54
CA ALA A 135 5.02 5.75 6.13
C ALA A 135 5.43 6.15 7.55
N ILE A 136 5.50 5.16 8.44
CA ILE A 136 5.90 5.33 9.85
C ILE A 136 7.18 4.55 10.12
N LYS A 137 8.12 5.15 10.84
CA LYS A 137 9.32 4.47 11.35
C LYS A 137 9.13 3.95 12.78
N GLU A 138 10.05 3.09 13.23
CA GLU A 138 10.09 2.57 14.61
C GLU A 138 10.04 3.66 15.69
N ASN A 139 10.64 4.83 15.46
CA ASN A 139 10.61 5.96 16.38
C ASN A 139 9.27 6.75 16.35
N GLY A 140 8.31 6.32 15.54
CA GLY A 140 7.03 6.97 15.35
C GLY A 140 7.08 8.27 14.53
N SER A 141 8.18 8.54 13.82
CA SER A 141 8.23 9.60 12.82
C SER A 141 7.44 9.20 11.57
N VAL A 142 6.86 10.18 10.87
CA VAL A 142 6.02 9.95 9.68
C VAL A 142 6.50 10.79 8.49
N VAL A 143 6.47 10.20 7.30
CA VAL A 143 6.59 10.92 6.01
C VAL A 143 5.38 10.62 5.13
N THR A 144 5.03 11.57 4.26
CA THR A 144 3.93 11.43 3.29
C THR A 144 4.40 11.76 1.88
N TRP A 145 3.75 11.17 0.88
CA TRP A 145 3.98 11.48 -0.54
C TRP A 145 2.76 11.15 -1.40
N GLY A 146 2.80 11.53 -2.67
CA GLY A 146 1.67 11.44 -3.61
C GLY A 146 0.87 12.74 -3.67
N TYR A 147 -0.41 12.65 -3.98
CA TYR A 147 -1.23 13.82 -4.29
C TYR A 147 -1.42 14.73 -3.05
N ALA A 148 -1.00 15.98 -3.17
CA ALA A 148 -0.84 16.90 -2.04
C ALA A 148 -2.15 17.12 -1.25
N ASP A 149 -3.26 17.39 -1.96
CA ASP A 149 -4.56 17.65 -1.34
C ASP A 149 -5.11 16.45 -0.58
N TYR A 150 -4.67 15.23 -0.93
CA TYR A 150 -5.11 13.99 -0.29
C TYR A 150 -4.19 13.61 0.88
N GLY A 151 -3.37 14.54 1.35
CA GLY A 151 -2.44 14.33 2.45
C GLY A 151 -1.08 13.80 2.03
N GLY A 152 -0.76 13.83 0.74
CA GLY A 152 0.62 13.65 0.26
C GLY A 152 1.56 14.76 0.77
N ASN A 153 1.00 15.94 1.09
CA ASN A 153 1.69 17.01 1.80
C ASN A 153 1.21 17.10 3.27
N SER A 154 2.10 16.80 4.21
CA SER A 154 1.85 16.88 5.66
C SER A 154 2.62 18.02 6.36
N SER A 155 3.18 18.98 5.59
CA SER A 155 4.02 20.06 6.13
C SER A 155 3.35 20.88 7.23
N ALA A 156 2.04 21.12 7.14
CA ALA A 156 1.26 21.84 8.15
C ALA A 156 1.22 21.15 9.53
N VAL A 157 1.47 19.83 9.58
CA VAL A 157 1.45 19.03 10.82
C VAL A 157 2.79 18.32 11.07
N ALA A 158 3.86 18.68 10.35
CA ALA A 158 5.14 17.98 10.39
C ALA A 158 5.74 17.87 11.80
N ALA A 159 5.64 18.94 12.60
CA ALA A 159 6.11 18.94 13.99
C ALA A 159 5.36 17.92 14.88
N LEU A 160 4.07 17.72 14.62
CA LEU A 160 3.25 16.75 15.37
C LEU A 160 3.54 15.30 14.95
N LEU A 161 4.05 15.12 13.73
CA LEU A 161 4.38 13.85 13.09
C LEU A 161 5.87 13.47 13.20
N ALA A 162 6.67 14.29 13.88
CA ALA A 162 8.12 14.07 14.01
C ALA A 162 8.48 12.83 14.85
N GLU A 163 7.62 12.44 15.79
CA GLU A 163 7.82 11.27 16.66
C GLU A 163 6.53 10.84 17.36
N GLY A 164 6.56 9.62 17.90
CA GLY A 164 5.53 9.11 18.81
C GLY A 164 4.21 8.73 18.16
N VAL A 165 4.12 8.68 16.82
CA VAL A 165 2.98 8.08 16.11
C VAL A 165 3.08 6.56 16.21
N VAL A 166 1.98 5.90 16.57
CA VAL A 166 1.91 4.44 16.73
C VAL A 166 1.00 3.78 15.70
N HIS A 167 0.10 4.55 15.09
CA HIS A 167 -0.83 4.03 14.08
C HIS A 167 -1.26 5.13 13.12
N ILE A 168 -1.40 4.81 11.83
CA ILE A 168 -2.01 5.69 10.83
C ILE A 168 -3.17 4.95 10.14
N ARG A 169 -4.25 5.69 9.92
CA ARG A 169 -5.40 5.27 9.13
C ARG A 169 -5.70 6.30 8.04
N GLY A 170 -5.81 5.83 6.80
CA GLY A 170 -6.36 6.61 5.69
C GLY A 170 -7.89 6.44 5.57
N ASN A 171 -8.56 7.51 5.12
CA ASN A 171 -9.86 7.40 4.43
C ASN A 171 -9.61 7.53 2.92
N GLN A 172 -10.54 7.99 2.07
CA GLN A 172 -10.23 8.19 0.63
C GLN A 172 -9.38 9.45 0.35
N TYR A 173 -9.45 10.48 1.19
CA TYR A 173 -8.96 11.85 0.92
C TYR A 173 -8.03 12.43 2.00
N ALA A 174 -7.85 11.75 3.12
CA ALA A 174 -7.18 12.25 4.30
C ALA A 174 -6.58 11.11 5.11
N PHE A 175 -5.78 11.49 6.11
CA PHE A 175 -5.17 10.58 7.07
C PHE A 175 -5.43 11.07 8.50
N ALA A 176 -5.44 10.10 9.42
CA ALA A 176 -5.47 10.32 10.83
C ALA A 176 -4.42 9.41 11.51
N ALA A 177 -3.64 9.98 12.44
CA ALA A 177 -2.59 9.29 13.17
C ALA A 177 -2.90 9.28 14.66
N ILE A 178 -2.77 8.13 15.32
CA ILE A 178 -2.80 8.00 16.78
C ILE A 178 -1.36 8.08 17.29
N LYS A 179 -1.12 8.94 18.28
CA LYS A 179 0.15 9.02 19.01
C LYS A 179 0.15 8.10 20.23
N ALA A 180 1.33 7.78 20.77
CA ALA A 180 1.50 6.90 21.93
C ALA A 180 0.76 7.40 23.19
N ASN A 181 0.53 8.71 23.32
CA ASN A 181 -0.28 9.31 24.39
C ASN A 181 -1.80 9.26 24.12
N GLY A 182 -2.23 8.63 23.02
CA GLY A 182 -3.63 8.57 22.58
C GLY A 182 -4.16 9.86 21.97
N SER A 183 -3.31 10.85 21.67
CA SER A 183 -3.73 12.03 20.90
C SER A 183 -3.84 11.71 19.41
N VAL A 184 -4.67 12.46 18.68
CA VAL A 184 -4.87 12.26 17.23
C VAL A 184 -4.45 13.49 16.42
N VAL A 185 -3.73 13.24 15.33
CA VAL A 185 -3.36 14.25 14.32
C VAL A 185 -4.06 13.90 13.02
N THR A 186 -4.72 14.87 12.38
CA THR A 186 -5.35 14.71 11.06
C THR A 186 -4.73 15.63 10.02
N TRP A 187 -4.69 15.18 8.77
CA TRP A 187 -4.24 15.98 7.63
C TRP A 187 -4.80 15.46 6.31
N GLY A 188 -4.61 16.25 5.25
CA GLY A 188 -5.22 16.04 3.94
C GLY A 188 -6.44 16.94 3.74
N ARG A 189 -7.42 16.45 2.98
CA ARG A 189 -8.54 17.28 2.56
C ARG A 189 -9.45 17.67 3.75
N ALA A 190 -9.50 18.97 4.05
CA ALA A 190 -10.12 19.50 5.28
C ALA A 190 -11.61 19.16 5.42
N ASP A 191 -12.38 19.25 4.33
CA ASP A 191 -13.81 18.91 4.27
C ASP A 191 -14.09 17.40 4.34
N LEU A 192 -13.06 16.56 4.22
CA LEU A 192 -13.16 15.09 4.17
C LEU A 192 -12.26 14.42 5.21
N GLY A 193 -12.26 14.95 6.43
CA GLY A 193 -11.60 14.36 7.60
C GLY A 193 -10.17 14.85 7.87
N GLY A 194 -9.62 15.72 7.02
CA GLY A 194 -8.30 16.32 7.22
C GLY A 194 -8.25 17.47 8.23
N ASN A 195 -9.39 17.92 8.76
CA ASN A 195 -9.46 18.96 9.79
C ASN A 195 -10.29 18.47 10.99
N SER A 196 -9.62 18.24 12.12
CA SER A 196 -10.24 17.84 13.39
C SER A 196 -10.26 18.95 14.45
N SER A 197 -10.00 20.21 14.08
CA SER A 197 -9.91 21.34 15.02
C SER A 197 -11.17 21.51 15.88
N ALA A 198 -12.36 21.32 15.30
CA ALA A 198 -13.63 21.43 16.00
C ALA A 198 -13.81 20.41 17.14
N VAL A 199 -13.07 19.30 17.12
CA VAL A 199 -13.12 18.22 18.11
C VAL A 199 -11.76 17.99 18.78
N ALA A 200 -10.81 18.91 18.62
CA ALA A 200 -9.45 18.77 19.15
C ALA A 200 -9.40 18.43 20.66
N PRO A 201 -10.24 19.02 21.55
CA PRO A 201 -10.23 18.65 22.96
C PRO A 201 -10.61 17.18 23.23
N LEU A 202 -11.45 16.58 22.38
CA LEU A 202 -11.85 15.17 22.52
C LEU A 202 -10.76 14.20 22.08
N LEU A 203 -9.88 14.67 21.18
CA LEU A 203 -8.80 13.93 20.54
C LEU A 203 -7.42 14.20 21.19
N ALA A 204 -7.38 14.91 22.32
CA ALA A 204 -6.13 15.26 23.00
C ALA A 204 -5.44 14.07 23.67
N GLU A 205 -6.21 13.04 24.04
CA GLU A 205 -5.70 11.84 24.70
C GLU A 205 -6.72 10.68 24.68
N GLY A 206 -6.22 9.48 24.95
CA GLY A 206 -7.04 8.30 25.22
C GLY A 206 -7.69 7.65 24.00
N VAL A 207 -7.42 8.09 22.78
CA VAL A 207 -7.85 7.40 21.56
C VAL A 207 -7.01 6.14 21.35
N VAL A 208 -7.68 5.01 21.14
CA VAL A 208 -7.04 3.69 20.94
C VAL A 208 -7.29 3.11 19.56
N GLN A 209 -8.31 3.60 18.86
CA GLN A 209 -8.66 3.09 17.53
C GLN A 209 -9.21 4.19 16.63
N LEU A 210 -8.89 4.08 15.34
CA LEU A 210 -9.43 4.91 14.27
C LEU A 210 -10.12 4.03 13.21
N CYS A 211 -11.30 4.46 12.78
CA CYS A 211 -12.04 3.87 11.67
C CYS A 211 -12.25 4.95 10.59
N GLY A 212 -11.93 4.65 9.35
CA GLY A 212 -12.16 5.55 8.21
C GLY A 212 -13.39 5.12 7.39
N THR A 213 -14.18 6.09 6.93
CA THR A 213 -15.24 5.88 5.92
C THR A 213 -14.78 6.43 4.56
N GLY A 214 -15.69 6.69 3.62
CA GLY A 214 -15.34 7.36 2.36
C GLY A 214 -14.73 8.75 2.56
N GLY A 215 -15.15 9.51 3.57
CA GLY A 215 -14.68 10.89 3.77
C GLY A 215 -14.68 11.38 5.22
N ALA A 216 -14.83 10.50 6.20
CA ALA A 216 -14.79 10.86 7.61
C ALA A 216 -13.97 9.84 8.42
N PHE A 217 -13.65 10.21 9.66
CA PHE A 217 -13.06 9.33 10.64
C PHE A 217 -13.96 9.21 11.86
N ALA A 218 -13.99 8.03 12.46
CA ALA A 218 -14.47 7.80 13.81
C ALA A 218 -13.29 7.37 14.69
N ALA A 219 -13.27 7.83 15.93
CA ALA A 219 -12.28 7.47 16.93
C ALA A 219 -12.98 6.75 18.08
N ILE A 220 -12.33 5.74 18.66
CA ILE A 220 -12.78 5.08 19.89
C ILE A 220 -11.74 5.35 20.96
N LYS A 221 -12.19 5.82 22.11
CA LYS A 221 -11.37 6.04 23.29
C LYS A 221 -11.29 4.79 24.16
N ALA A 222 -10.23 4.71 24.97
CA ALA A 222 -10.00 3.60 25.90
C ALA A 222 -11.15 3.41 26.91
N ASP A 223 -11.91 4.47 27.20
CA ASP A 223 -13.10 4.46 28.05
C ASP A 223 -14.38 4.01 27.32
N GLY A 224 -14.27 3.60 26.04
CA GLY A 224 -15.35 3.09 25.22
C GLY A 224 -16.20 4.16 24.53
N ARG A 225 -15.83 5.44 24.63
CA ARG A 225 -16.52 6.57 23.96
C ARG A 225 -16.00 6.85 22.57
#